data_AF-A0AAN7ZFS0-F1
#
_entry.id   AF-A0AAN7ZFS0-F1
#
_cell.length_a   1.000
_cell.length_b   1.000
_cell.length_c   1.000
_cell.angle_alpha   90.00
_cell.angle_beta   90.00
_cell.angle_gamma   90.00
#
_symmetry.space_group_name_H-M   'P 1'
#
loop_
_entity.id
_entity.type
_entity.pdbx_description
1 polymer ?
#
loop_
_entity_poly.entity_id
_entity_poly.type
_entity_poly.pdbx_seq_one_letter_code
_entity_poly.pdbx_strand_id
1 'polypeptide(L)'
;MNTLAFCFVTAILMVSIKTSSSLQCWECTSDSYGRCADHFNTTLFPRNALVYNAVTGNPRVVNCDGGSAQFGQYSYQRHVCMKRVETDRRLGRTTYSRHCHTLVGNERVGTCPTHITNPDIVVDFCEYCDTHECNGSFSVVTNIWSLIPVAIALILFK
;
A
#
# COMPACT_ATOMS: atom_id res chain seq x y z
N MET A 1 24.39 -1.23 -37.65
CA MET A 1 23.70 -0.68 -36.46
C MET A 1 24.63 0.37 -35.86
N ASN A 2 24.29 1.65 -35.96
CA ASN A 2 25.22 2.73 -35.59
C ASN A 2 25.58 2.63 -34.10
N THR A 3 26.87 2.70 -33.77
CA THR A 3 27.39 2.65 -32.40
C THR A 3 26.68 3.64 -31.47
N LEU A 4 26.28 4.80 -32.01
CA LEU A 4 25.47 5.82 -31.35
C LEU A 4 24.08 5.33 -30.92
N ALA A 5 23.40 4.57 -31.77
CA ALA A 5 22.08 4.01 -31.46
C ALA A 5 22.18 2.91 -30.39
N PHE A 6 23.25 2.12 -30.42
CA PHE A 6 23.51 1.12 -29.39
C PHE A 6 23.76 1.77 -28.01
N CYS A 7 24.58 2.82 -27.94
CA CYS A 7 24.83 3.57 -26.70
C CYS A 7 23.57 4.25 -26.14
N PHE A 8 22.67 4.73 -27.02
CA PHE A 8 21.43 5.37 -26.59
C PHE A 8 20.45 4.36 -25.98
N VAL A 9 20.31 3.18 -26.60
CA VAL A 9 19.46 2.10 -26.09
C VAL A 9 19.98 1.55 -24.76
N THR A 10 21.31 1.36 -24.62
CA THR A 10 21.90 0.88 -23.37
C THR A 10 21.80 1.90 -22.24
N ALA A 11 21.92 3.20 -22.52
CA ALA A 11 21.71 4.25 -21.52
C ALA A 11 20.26 4.29 -21.01
N ILE A 12 19.26 4.15 -21.89
CA ILE A 12 17.85 4.07 -21.49
C ILE A 12 17.59 2.83 -20.62
N LEU A 13 18.19 1.70 -20.97
CA LEU A 13 18.10 0.46 -20.19
C LEU A 13 18.71 0.62 -18.78
N MET A 14 19.85 1.31 -18.66
CA MET A 14 20.48 1.55 -17.35
C MET A 14 19.67 2.51 -16.46
N VAL A 15 19.04 3.53 -17.04
CA VAL A 15 18.10 4.42 -16.30
C VAL A 15 16.84 3.67 -15.86
N SER A 16 16.50 2.58 -16.56
CA SER A 16 15.34 1.74 -16.24
C SER A 16 15.63 0.70 -15.14
N ILE A 17 16.87 0.61 -14.64
CA ILE A 17 17.19 -0.21 -13.47
C ILE A 17 16.55 0.45 -12.25
N LYS A 18 15.28 0.10 -11.99
CA LYS A 18 14.59 0.48 -10.78
C LYS A 18 15.33 -0.13 -9.59
N THR A 19 15.82 0.70 -8.69
CA THR A 19 16.25 0.28 -7.35
C THR A 19 15.07 -0.46 -6.71
N SER A 20 15.24 -1.74 -6.36
CA SER A 20 14.21 -2.51 -5.67
C SER A 20 14.11 -2.04 -4.22
N SER A 21 13.39 -0.94 -3.98
CA SER A 21 12.93 -0.59 -2.65
C SER A 21 11.90 -1.62 -2.21
N SER A 22 12.03 -2.12 -0.99
CA SER A 22 11.00 -2.98 -0.44
C SER A 22 9.68 -2.26 -0.24
N LEU A 23 8.59 -3.02 -0.30
CA LEU A 23 7.26 -2.47 -0.14
C LEU A 23 7.15 -1.75 1.21
N GLN A 24 6.63 -0.53 1.16
CA GLN A 24 6.41 0.32 2.33
C GLN A 24 4.91 0.48 2.52
N CYS A 25 4.43 0.33 3.75
CA CYS A 25 3.01 0.44 4.07
C CYS A 25 2.80 1.28 5.33
N TRP A 26 1.62 1.89 5.43
CA TRP A 26 1.20 2.50 6.68
C TRP A 26 0.86 1.42 7.71
N GLU A 27 1.30 1.62 8.94
CA GLU A 27 1.01 0.78 10.10
C GLU A 27 0.32 1.61 11.18
N CYS A 28 -0.91 1.22 11.51
CA CYS A 28 -1.65 1.75 12.65
C CYS A 28 -2.79 0.81 13.04
N THR A 29 -3.16 0.84 14.31
CA THR A 29 -4.41 0.28 14.80
C THR A 29 -5.02 1.26 15.78
N SER A 30 -6.28 1.66 15.55
CA SER A 30 -6.99 2.52 16.48
C SER A 30 -8.49 2.31 16.38
N ASP A 31 -9.16 2.40 17.51
CA ASP A 31 -10.60 2.54 17.65
C ASP A 31 -11.09 3.98 17.53
N SER A 32 -10.16 4.94 17.47
CA SER A 32 -10.46 6.35 17.32
C SER A 32 -10.37 6.76 15.85
N TYR A 33 -11.44 7.39 15.37
CA TYR A 33 -11.55 7.88 14.00
C TYR A 33 -10.38 8.82 13.62
N GLY A 34 -9.99 9.72 14.53
CA GLY A 34 -8.96 10.73 14.30
C GLY A 34 -7.51 10.25 14.16
N ARG A 35 -7.19 8.99 14.46
CA ARG A 35 -5.80 8.49 14.42
C ARG A 35 -5.51 7.64 13.20
N CYS A 36 -6.18 6.50 13.08
CA CYS A 36 -5.93 5.59 11.97
C CYS A 36 -6.91 5.89 10.83
N ALA A 37 -8.20 6.16 11.07
CA ALA A 37 -9.16 6.39 9.99
C ALA A 37 -8.88 7.67 9.19
N ASP A 38 -8.83 8.82 9.89
CA ASP A 38 -8.86 10.17 9.31
C ASP A 38 -7.51 10.82 9.03
N HIS A 39 -6.41 10.27 9.53
CA HIS A 39 -5.07 10.86 9.34
C HIS A 39 -4.73 11.13 7.86
N PHE A 40 -5.34 10.37 6.97
CA PHE A 40 -5.15 10.44 5.54
C PHE A 40 -6.19 11.30 4.80
N ASN A 41 -7.22 11.76 5.52
CA ASN A 41 -8.20 12.70 5.01
C ASN A 41 -7.72 14.14 5.25
N THR A 42 -6.96 14.65 4.29
CA THR A 42 -6.36 15.99 4.32
C THR A 42 -7.39 17.13 4.25
N THR A 43 -8.66 16.83 3.95
CA THR A 43 -9.73 17.84 3.93
C THR A 43 -10.34 18.08 5.31
N LEU A 44 -10.31 17.10 6.20
CA LEU A 44 -10.87 17.20 7.56
C LEU A 44 -9.85 17.75 8.58
N PHE A 45 -8.55 17.65 8.30
CA PHE A 45 -7.49 18.14 9.18
C PHE A 45 -6.45 18.94 8.41
N PRO A 46 -6.49 20.29 8.43
CA PRO A 46 -5.40 21.10 7.92
C PRO A 46 -4.16 20.85 8.80
N ARG A 47 -3.20 20.09 8.25
CA ARG A 47 -1.83 19.83 8.73
C ARG A 47 -1.49 20.35 10.13
N ASN A 48 -1.94 19.67 11.18
CA ASN A 48 -1.28 19.73 12.49
C ASN A 48 -0.45 18.46 12.73
N ALA A 49 0.47 18.21 11.80
CA ALA A 49 1.48 17.14 11.88
C ALA A 49 2.47 17.30 13.05
N LEU A 50 2.38 18.39 13.83
CA LEU A 50 3.30 18.69 14.93
C LEU A 50 2.85 18.14 16.29
N VAL A 51 1.60 17.69 16.46
CA VAL A 51 1.08 17.26 17.79
C VAL A 51 1.00 15.73 17.96
N TYR A 52 1.11 14.95 16.88
CA TYR A 52 0.87 13.50 16.90
C TYR A 52 2.15 12.64 16.94
N ASN A 53 3.26 13.10 17.54
CA ASN A 53 4.53 12.35 17.50
C ASN A 53 4.89 11.55 18.76
N ALA A 54 4.02 11.48 19.79
CA ALA A 54 4.38 10.84 21.06
C ALA A 54 3.39 9.79 21.60
N VAL A 55 2.35 9.41 20.84
CA VAL A 55 1.31 8.49 21.32
C VAL A 55 1.25 7.22 20.48
N THR A 56 1.24 6.07 21.14
CA THR A 56 0.97 4.75 20.52
C THR A 56 -0.32 4.79 19.71
N GLY A 57 -0.28 4.25 18.48
CA GLY A 57 -1.44 4.17 17.58
C GLY A 57 -1.51 5.24 16.47
N ASN A 58 -0.55 6.15 16.38
CA ASN A 58 -0.44 7.05 15.23
C ASN A 58 0.13 6.31 14.00
N PRO A 59 -0.31 6.67 12.77
CA PRO A 59 0.20 6.04 11.57
C PRO A 59 1.69 6.29 11.36
N ARG A 60 2.41 5.23 11.05
CA ARG A 60 3.83 5.27 10.65
C ARG A 60 4.05 4.46 9.39
N VAL A 61 5.05 4.82 8.59
CA VAL A 61 5.45 4.02 7.43
C VAL A 61 6.46 2.96 7.89
N VAL A 62 6.23 1.71 7.49
CA VAL A 62 7.11 0.57 7.78
C VAL A 62 7.47 -0.18 6.50
N ASN A 63 8.66 -0.77 6.48
CA ASN A 63 9.08 -1.69 5.42
C ASN A 63 8.52 -3.09 5.70
N CYS A 64 7.95 -3.75 4.69
CA CYS A 64 7.31 -5.06 4.86
C CYS A 64 8.28 -6.25 4.92
N ASP A 65 9.58 -6.04 4.68
CA ASP A 65 10.58 -7.12 4.71
C ASP A 65 10.83 -7.68 6.11
N GLY A 66 10.50 -6.93 7.16
CA GLY A 66 10.89 -7.25 8.54
C GLY A 66 10.06 -8.33 9.23
N GLY A 67 8.95 -8.79 8.62
CA GLY A 67 7.97 -9.70 9.26
C GLY A 67 8.02 -11.15 8.80
N SER A 68 8.79 -11.47 7.77
CA SER A 68 8.70 -12.76 7.04
C SER A 68 9.43 -13.93 7.71
N ALA A 69 9.98 -13.74 8.92
CA ALA A 69 10.77 -14.77 9.59
C ALA A 69 9.94 -15.84 10.32
N GLN A 70 8.60 -15.73 10.36
CA GLN A 70 7.78 -16.55 11.27
C GLN A 70 6.94 -17.65 10.60
N PHE A 71 6.84 -17.68 9.27
CA PHE A 71 6.12 -18.73 8.55
C PHE A 71 7.01 -19.29 7.44
N GLY A 72 7.31 -20.59 7.55
CA GLY A 72 8.25 -21.32 6.71
C GLY A 72 8.11 -21.03 5.22
N GLN A 73 9.25 -21.15 4.52
CA GLN A 73 9.46 -20.85 3.11
C GLN A 73 8.40 -21.51 2.19
N TYR A 74 7.28 -20.84 1.97
CA TYR A 74 6.40 -21.13 0.85
C TYR A 74 6.83 -20.27 -0.34
N SER A 75 7.11 -20.92 -1.47
CA SER A 75 7.64 -20.32 -2.70
C SER A 75 6.77 -19.23 -3.36
N TYR A 76 5.61 -18.91 -2.77
CA TYR A 76 4.61 -17.98 -3.31
C TYR A 76 4.08 -17.04 -2.22
N GLN A 77 4.99 -16.41 -1.47
CA GLN A 77 4.64 -15.35 -0.52
C GLN A 77 4.85 -13.99 -1.17
N ARG A 78 3.83 -13.13 -1.13
CA ARG A 78 3.92 -11.76 -1.67
C ARG A 78 3.50 -10.75 -0.60
N HIS A 79 4.37 -9.79 -0.30
CA HIS A 79 4.04 -8.69 0.60
C HIS A 79 3.09 -7.70 -0.07
N VAL A 80 2.07 -7.28 0.67
CA VAL A 80 1.08 -6.29 0.29
C VAL A 80 0.76 -5.39 1.48
N CYS A 81 0.21 -4.20 1.23
CA CYS A 81 -0.37 -3.38 2.27
C CYS A 81 -1.83 -3.79 2.47
N MET A 82 -2.26 -3.90 3.73
CA MET A 82 -3.66 -4.12 4.09
C MET A 82 -4.26 -2.87 4.72
N LYS A 83 -5.53 -2.61 4.41
CA LYS A 83 -6.41 -1.67 5.12
C LYS A 83 -7.67 -2.42 5.52
N ARG A 84 -8.05 -2.37 6.80
CA ARG A 84 -9.22 -3.08 7.34
C ARG A 84 -9.98 -2.23 8.35
N VAL A 85 -11.30 -2.32 8.31
CA VAL A 85 -12.23 -1.68 9.24
C VAL A 85 -13.15 -2.76 9.77
N GLU A 86 -13.26 -2.83 11.09
CA GLU A 86 -14.08 -3.82 11.77
C GLU A 86 -14.94 -3.17 12.84
N THR A 87 -16.18 -3.59 12.98
CA THR A 87 -17.07 -3.14 14.04
C THR A 87 -17.46 -4.30 14.94
N ASP A 88 -17.15 -4.15 16.23
CA ASP A 88 -17.67 -5.01 17.29
C ASP A 88 -19.11 -4.58 17.59
N ARG A 89 -20.09 -5.42 17.23
CA ARG A 89 -21.52 -5.14 17.41
C ARG A 89 -21.95 -5.16 18.87
N ARG A 90 -21.25 -5.90 19.73
CA ARG A 90 -21.57 -6.01 21.15
C ARG A 90 -21.13 -4.75 21.90
N LEU A 91 -19.97 -4.22 21.56
CA LEU A 91 -19.41 -3.01 22.17
C LEU A 91 -19.73 -1.72 21.40
N GLY A 92 -20.23 -1.82 20.17
CA GLY A 92 -20.46 -0.67 19.28
C GLY A 92 -19.16 0.04 18.87
N ARG A 93 -18.03 -0.67 18.87
CA ARG A 93 -16.70 -0.08 18.68
C ARG A 93 -16.15 -0.45 17.30
N THR A 94 -15.83 0.56 16.51
CA THR A 94 -15.17 0.39 15.21
C THR A 94 -13.66 0.52 15.36
N THR A 95 -12.92 -0.45 14.84
CA THR A 95 -11.46 -0.49 14.81
C THR A 95 -10.95 -0.35 13.39
N TYR A 96 -10.03 0.58 13.18
CA TYR A 96 -9.34 0.83 11.94
C TYR A 96 -7.93 0.26 12.05
N SER A 97 -7.53 -0.58 11.09
CA SER A 97 -6.20 -1.18 11.06
C SER A 97 -5.56 -1.10 9.68
N ARG A 98 -4.25 -0.88 9.69
CA ARG A 98 -3.37 -0.86 8.52
C ARG A 98 -2.06 -1.52 8.89
N HIS A 99 -1.54 -2.39 8.03
CA HIS A 99 -0.23 -3.04 8.22
C HIS A 99 0.23 -3.74 6.95
N CYS A 100 1.47 -4.23 6.97
CA CYS A 100 1.99 -5.18 5.99
C CYS A 100 1.33 -6.55 6.16
N HIS A 101 0.88 -7.15 5.06
CA HIS A 101 0.33 -8.49 5.01
C HIS A 101 1.07 -9.33 3.98
N THR A 102 1.01 -10.65 4.13
CA THR A 102 1.65 -11.59 3.20
C THR A 102 0.57 -12.46 2.59
N LEU A 103 0.36 -12.28 1.29
CA LEU A 103 -0.53 -13.15 0.52
C LEU A 103 0.10 -14.54 0.40
N VAL A 104 -0.71 -15.57 0.60
CA VAL A 104 -0.30 -16.97 0.48
C VAL A 104 -1.09 -17.70 -0.61
N GLY A 105 -0.38 -18.52 -1.40
CA GLY A 105 -1.01 -19.37 -2.42
C GLY A 105 -1.70 -18.57 -3.52
N ASN A 106 -3.03 -18.65 -3.59
CA ASN A 106 -3.85 -18.04 -4.65
C ASN A 106 -4.50 -16.70 -4.25
N GLU A 107 -4.19 -16.16 -3.07
CA GLU A 107 -4.69 -14.86 -2.65
C GLU A 107 -4.20 -13.75 -3.59
N ARG A 108 -5.05 -12.74 -3.81
CA ARG A 108 -4.79 -11.65 -4.75
C ARG A 108 -4.99 -10.30 -4.07
N VAL A 109 -4.35 -9.30 -4.66
CA VAL A 109 -4.61 -7.89 -4.39
C VAL A 109 -6.10 -7.58 -4.66
N GLY A 110 -6.69 -6.71 -3.85
CA GLY A 110 -8.13 -6.41 -3.86
C GLY A 110 -8.80 -6.74 -2.53
N THR A 111 -10.09 -7.04 -2.55
CA THR A 111 -10.86 -7.32 -1.33
C THR A 111 -10.30 -8.53 -0.56
N CYS A 112 -10.02 -8.37 0.73
CA CYS A 112 -9.51 -9.46 1.53
C CYS A 112 -10.60 -10.47 1.93
N PRO A 113 -10.27 -11.74 2.18
CA PRO A 113 -11.22 -12.72 2.70
C PRO A 113 -11.75 -12.32 4.08
N THR A 114 -13.07 -12.22 4.21
CA THR A 114 -13.74 -11.93 5.49
C THR A 114 -14.02 -13.22 6.24
N HIS A 115 -12.97 -13.87 6.77
CA HIS A 115 -13.20 -15.01 7.66
C HIS A 115 -13.55 -14.48 9.06
N ILE A 116 -14.83 -14.61 9.43
CA ILE A 116 -15.33 -14.14 10.73
C ILE A 116 -15.12 -15.24 11.75
N THR A 117 -14.11 -15.08 12.63
CA THR A 117 -13.85 -16.01 13.73
C THR A 117 -14.74 -15.74 14.95
N ASN A 118 -15.30 -14.53 15.06
CA ASN A 118 -16.20 -14.10 16.13
C ASN A 118 -17.46 -13.46 15.51
N PRO A 119 -18.68 -13.99 15.74
CA PRO A 119 -19.91 -13.46 15.14
C PRO A 119 -20.23 -12.01 15.55
N ASP A 120 -19.66 -11.53 16.66
CA ASP A 120 -19.84 -10.15 17.13
C ASP A 120 -18.97 -9.15 16.34
N ILE A 121 -17.96 -9.62 15.61
CA ILE A 121 -17.06 -8.77 14.82
C ILE A 121 -17.47 -8.81 13.35
N VAL A 122 -17.80 -7.65 12.80
CA VAL A 122 -18.11 -7.48 11.38
C VAL A 122 -16.99 -6.74 10.69
N VAL A 123 -16.51 -7.29 9.57
CA VAL A 123 -15.55 -6.61 8.71
C VAL A 123 -16.31 -5.70 7.77
N ASP A 124 -16.31 -4.39 8.05
CA ASP A 124 -17.01 -3.39 7.25
C ASP A 124 -16.26 -3.07 5.95
N PHE A 125 -14.93 -3.15 5.99
CA PHE A 125 -14.07 -2.90 4.83
C PHE A 125 -12.76 -3.68 4.97
N CYS A 126 -12.27 -4.24 3.87
CA CYS A 126 -10.93 -4.81 3.84
C CYS A 126 -10.36 -4.87 2.42
N GLU A 127 -9.14 -4.37 2.24
CA GLU A 127 -8.47 -4.33 0.95
C GLU A 127 -6.96 -4.56 1.09
N TYR A 128 -6.42 -5.35 0.17
CA TYR A 128 -5.00 -5.53 -0.11
C TYR A 128 -4.60 -4.68 -1.33
N CYS A 129 -3.46 -4.01 -1.24
CA CYS A 129 -2.86 -3.24 -2.33
C CYS A 129 -1.34 -3.44 -2.36
N ASP A 130 -0.70 -3.33 -3.53
CA ASP A 130 0.68 -3.80 -3.77
C ASP A 130 1.67 -2.69 -4.18
N THR A 131 1.30 -1.43 -3.94
CA THR A 131 2.14 -0.25 -4.20
C THR A 131 2.51 0.44 -2.88
N HIS A 132 3.59 1.23 -2.88
CA HIS A 132 4.04 1.90 -1.66
C HIS A 132 2.93 2.79 -1.07
N GLU A 133 2.72 2.67 0.24
CA GLU A 133 1.81 3.52 1.03
C GLU A 133 0.35 3.51 0.56
N CYS A 134 -0.04 2.55 -0.29
CA CYS A 134 -1.36 2.49 -0.92
C CYS A 134 -2.51 2.30 0.07
N ASN A 135 -2.22 1.76 1.26
CA ASN A 135 -3.21 1.64 2.32
C ASN A 135 -3.47 2.95 3.09
N GLY A 136 -2.78 4.05 2.74
CA GLY A 136 -2.99 5.37 3.35
C GLY A 136 -4.34 5.99 2.97
N SER A 137 -4.65 6.14 1.68
CA SER A 137 -5.85 6.86 1.20
C SER A 137 -6.63 6.07 0.15
N PHE A 138 -7.80 6.58 -0.29
CA PHE A 138 -8.59 5.95 -1.35
C PHE A 138 -7.73 5.78 -2.60
N SER A 139 -7.65 4.57 -3.13
CA SER A 139 -6.87 4.23 -4.32
C SER A 139 -7.44 4.98 -5.53
N VAL A 140 -6.93 6.20 -5.79
CA VAL A 140 -7.07 6.79 -7.12
C VAL A 140 -6.09 6.02 -7.98
N VAL A 141 -6.63 5.08 -8.75
CA VAL A 141 -5.86 4.22 -9.66
C VAL A 141 -5.34 5.09 -10.82
N THR A 142 -4.34 5.95 -10.58
CA THR A 142 -3.72 6.74 -11.64
C THR A 142 -2.67 5.92 -12.36
N ASN A 143 -3.13 5.07 -13.29
CA ASN A 143 -2.28 4.50 -14.34
C ASN A 143 -1.89 5.60 -15.36
N ILE A 144 -1.02 6.53 -14.95
CA ILE A 144 -0.50 7.63 -15.80
C ILE A 144 0.69 7.15 -16.67
N TRP A 145 1.25 5.97 -16.40
CA TRP A 145 2.42 5.45 -17.10
C TRP A 145 2.17 4.95 -18.53
N SER A 146 0.92 4.83 -18.98
CA SER A 146 0.60 4.44 -20.37
C SER A 146 0.67 5.60 -21.38
N LEU A 147 0.80 6.85 -20.94
CA LEU A 147 0.78 8.02 -21.82
C LEU A 147 2.16 8.52 -22.26
N ILE A 148 3.23 8.05 -21.61
CA ILE A 148 4.61 8.47 -21.90
C ILE A 148 5.14 7.89 -23.24
N PRO A 149 4.85 6.65 -23.65
CA PRO A 149 5.27 6.14 -24.96
C PRO A 149 4.63 6.92 -26.13
N VAL A 150 3.39 7.39 -25.95
CA VAL A 150 2.64 8.18 -26.94
C VAL A 150 3.28 9.55 -27.15
N ALA A 151 3.75 10.19 -26.08
CA ALA A 151 4.45 11.47 -26.17
C ALA A 151 5.83 11.35 -26.86
N ILE A 152 6.56 10.26 -26.63
CA ILE A 152 7.89 10.03 -27.24
C ILE A 152 7.76 9.67 -28.73
N ALA A 153 6.76 8.88 -29.12
CA ALA A 153 6.52 8.56 -30.53
C ALA A 153 6.12 9.80 -31.36
N LEU A 154 5.31 10.69 -30.80
CA LEU A 154 4.90 11.93 -31.49
C LEU A 154 6.04 12.94 -31.70
N ILE A 155 7.11 12.87 -30.91
CA ILE A 155 8.28 13.74 -31.05
C ILE A 155 9.32 13.11 -32.01
N LEU A 156 9.41 11.78 -32.07
CA LEU A 156 10.35 11.07 -32.94
C LEU A 156 9.87 10.84 -34.38
N PHE A 157 8.56 10.96 -34.65
CA PHE A 157 7.96 10.84 -35.99
C PHE A 157 7.49 12.18 -36.58
N LYS A 158 8.14 13.27 -36.17
CA LYS A 158 8.02 14.56 -36.82
C LYS A 158 9.29 14.91 -37.58
#